data_AF-J3PCN2-F1
#
_entry.id   AF-J3PCN2-F1
#
_cell.length_a   1.000
_cell.length_b   1.000
_cell.length_c   1.000
_cell.angle_alpha   90.00
_cell.angle_beta   90.00
_cell.angle_gamma   90.00
#
_symmetry.space_group_name_H-M   'P 1'
#
loop_
_entity.id
_entity.type
_entity.pdbx_description
1 polymer ?
#
loop_
_entity_poly.entity_id
_entity_poly.type
_entity_poly.pdbx_seq_one_letter_code
_entity_poly.pdbx_strand_id
1 'polypeptide(L)'
;MPDEKPYHAKRPHRKSRAGCISCKQRRVKCSEDKPRCRACTLRKEDCRYPSATSAEASGGHQRSPSTVRSEDNHDSSAERPRQRPATGTLVSPPESPADSEPESSGWELLEWEPEPDPLPAPVSELMPPATFASGVDDMKLMWFYTVRTFTSFSVEAGFIPDIHNMLTITIPQYALGSPFLLNALLAISAFQMDAESGDKIPESRIMTYRTKAVQGYRRAVVEARSETFPALIVSSLFLCVLSSQDFREPDAKPFFILDWIVVWRGIGIMTELVTRQTLVDTGLFLLFSRPRTDRDEGAMHTPGNLLFMVASIPEGDPDCEFRDSYYDTIKVLGALYMDLKAGYGPVMELRIITFFTFLPGPFVEAARLKRPRALVIIAYWLAFSKLSRVWWMQGIARNEICHIDRHVGDEWAALMQVPLAANKLDDATEIGRLLLGNHAWTPVEHSLSDLAADKKPTLVYDDGGLAIDVLALRRFGNEPQ
;
A
#
# COMPACT_ATOMS: atom_id res chain seq x y z
N MET A 1 13.72 -10.48 50.25
CA MET A 1 12.80 -11.39 49.55
C MET A 1 12.67 -10.88 48.12
N PRO A 2 13.12 -11.60 47.08
CA PRO A 2 12.91 -11.18 45.70
C PRO A 2 11.54 -11.66 45.19
N ASP A 3 10.84 -10.78 44.48
CA ASP A 3 9.55 -11.03 43.82
C ASP A 3 9.65 -12.13 42.76
N GLU A 4 8.86 -13.20 42.92
CA GLU A 4 8.70 -14.26 41.93
C GLU A 4 7.77 -13.82 40.79
N LYS A 5 8.28 -13.84 39.56
CA LYS A 5 7.47 -13.61 38.36
C LYS A 5 6.52 -14.79 38.11
N PRO A 6 5.23 -14.54 37.77
CA PRO A 6 4.27 -15.61 37.56
C PRO A 6 4.61 -16.46 36.34
N TYR A 7 4.62 -17.78 36.54
CA TYR A 7 4.82 -18.77 35.48
C TYR A 7 3.56 -18.89 34.61
N HIS A 8 3.66 -18.50 33.34
CA HIS A 8 2.60 -18.71 32.35
C HIS A 8 2.82 -20.03 31.60
N ALA A 9 1.99 -21.03 31.89
CA ALA A 9 1.97 -22.28 31.15
C ALA A 9 1.56 -22.06 29.68
N LYS A 10 2.37 -22.55 28.75
CA LYS A 10 2.07 -22.47 27.30
C LYS A 10 0.82 -23.30 26.98
N ARG A 11 -0.17 -22.70 26.32
CA ARG A 11 -1.36 -23.42 25.83
C ARG A 11 -0.93 -24.58 24.92
N PRO A 12 -1.46 -25.80 25.11
CA PRO A 12 -1.15 -26.92 24.24
C PRO A 12 -1.73 -26.68 22.85
N HIS A 13 -0.85 -26.59 21.85
CA HIS A 13 -1.27 -26.50 20.45
C HIS A 13 -1.49 -27.91 19.87
N ARG A 14 -2.59 -28.09 19.13
CA ARG A 14 -2.89 -29.33 18.38
C ARG A 14 -1.83 -29.50 17.29
N LYS A 15 -0.92 -30.46 17.47
CA LYS A 15 0.12 -30.81 16.49
C LYS A 15 -0.55 -31.27 15.19
N SER A 16 -0.18 -30.67 14.06
CA SER A 16 -0.55 -31.15 12.72
C SER A 16 0.05 -32.56 12.54
N ARG A 17 -0.81 -33.57 12.42
CA ARG A 17 -0.38 -34.96 12.24
C ARG A 17 0.09 -35.21 10.80
N ALA A 18 -0.46 -34.51 9.82
CA ALA A 18 -0.19 -34.68 8.39
C ALA A 18 0.74 -33.60 7.77
N GLY A 19 1.39 -32.77 8.59
CA GLY A 19 2.31 -31.74 8.09
C GLY A 19 3.51 -32.30 7.34
N CYS A 20 4.02 -31.53 6.37
CA CYS A 20 5.21 -31.87 5.59
C CYS A 20 6.47 -31.99 6.47
N ILE A 21 7.48 -32.70 5.98
CA ILE A 21 8.73 -33.01 6.70
C ILE A 21 9.44 -31.72 7.13
N SER A 22 9.56 -30.75 6.22
CA SER A 22 10.27 -29.49 6.46
C SER A 22 9.57 -28.62 7.52
N CYS A 23 8.24 -28.61 7.58
CA CYS A 23 7.50 -27.92 8.64
C CYS A 23 7.60 -28.64 9.99
N LYS A 24 7.60 -29.97 10.00
CA LYS A 24 7.81 -30.78 11.21
C LYS A 24 9.21 -30.57 11.80
N GLN A 25 10.26 -30.58 10.97
CA GLN A 25 11.64 -30.35 11.41
C GLN A 25 11.82 -28.95 12.03
N ARG A 26 11.18 -27.95 11.43
CA ARG A 26 11.23 -26.56 11.91
C ARG A 26 10.28 -26.26 13.07
N ARG A 27 9.47 -27.24 13.50
CA ARG A 27 8.47 -27.10 14.58
C ARG A 27 7.50 -25.92 14.34
N VAL A 28 7.11 -25.68 13.08
CA VAL A 28 6.14 -24.65 12.66
C VAL A 28 4.84 -25.28 12.15
N LYS A 29 3.73 -24.53 12.14
CA LYS A 29 2.43 -25.00 11.65
C LYS A 29 2.49 -25.23 10.13
N CYS A 30 2.18 -26.44 9.68
CA CYS A 30 2.02 -26.75 8.25
C CYS A 30 0.57 -26.44 7.82
N SER A 31 0.39 -25.86 6.64
CA SER A 31 -0.94 -25.60 6.07
C SER A 31 -1.52 -26.80 5.31
N GLU A 32 -0.74 -27.88 5.16
CA GLU A 32 -1.14 -29.16 4.55
C GLU A 32 -1.58 -29.09 3.06
N ASP A 33 -1.43 -27.93 2.40
CA ASP A 33 -1.68 -27.77 0.96
C ASP A 33 -0.71 -28.64 0.12
N LYS A 34 -1.22 -29.24 -0.95
CA LYS A 34 -0.46 -30.04 -1.93
C LYS A 34 -0.48 -29.33 -3.30
N PRO A 35 0.63 -29.32 -4.08
CA PRO A 35 1.87 -30.09 -3.91
C PRO A 35 2.87 -29.50 -2.89
N ARG A 36 2.75 -28.23 -2.49
CA ARG A 36 3.61 -27.57 -1.50
C ARG A 36 2.78 -26.79 -0.48
N CYS A 37 3.14 -26.86 0.80
CA CYS A 37 2.48 -26.08 1.85
C CYS A 37 2.93 -24.61 1.79
N ARG A 38 2.05 -23.69 2.21
CA ARG A 38 2.30 -22.23 2.24
C ARG A 38 3.60 -21.87 2.96
N ALA A 39 3.90 -22.50 4.09
CA ALA A 39 5.09 -22.22 4.89
C ALA A 39 6.42 -22.67 4.23
N CYS A 40 6.39 -23.58 3.26
CA CYS A 40 7.56 -23.94 2.46
C CYS A 40 7.64 -23.14 1.16
N THR A 41 6.49 -22.79 0.56
CA THR A 41 6.41 -21.88 -0.58
C THR A 41 7.00 -20.50 -0.25
N LEU A 42 6.60 -19.92 0.91
CA LEU A 42 7.11 -18.62 1.38
C LEU A 42 8.63 -18.59 1.57
N ARG A 43 9.23 -19.72 1.94
CA ARG A 43 10.69 -19.81 2.19
C ARG A 43 11.47 -20.35 1.01
N LYS A 44 10.80 -20.67 -0.11
CA LYS A 44 11.39 -21.38 -1.26
C LYS A 44 12.12 -22.66 -0.87
N GLU A 45 11.69 -23.32 0.21
CA GLU A 45 12.29 -24.55 0.71
C GLU A 45 11.63 -25.80 0.11
N ASP A 46 12.37 -26.89 0.00
CA ASP A 46 11.83 -28.16 -0.47
C ASP A 46 10.70 -28.65 0.46
N CYS A 47 9.53 -28.94 -0.12
CA CYS A 47 8.32 -29.30 0.62
C CYS A 47 7.92 -30.74 0.30
N ARG A 48 8.35 -31.67 1.15
CA ARG A 48 8.05 -33.10 0.98
C ARG A 48 7.06 -33.58 2.03
N TYR A 49 6.00 -34.24 1.58
CA TYR A 49 5.10 -34.99 2.45
C TYR A 49 5.58 -36.45 2.53
N PRO A 50 5.47 -37.10 3.69
CA PRO A 50 5.75 -38.53 3.79
C PRO A 50 4.79 -39.29 2.88
N SER A 51 5.32 -40.07 1.93
CA SER A 51 4.55 -40.98 1.09
C SER A 51 4.03 -42.15 1.92
N ALA A 52 2.81 -42.61 1.64
CA ALA A 52 2.13 -43.66 2.39
C ALA A 52 2.78 -45.07 2.27
N THR A 53 3.96 -45.19 1.65
CA THR A 53 4.62 -46.44 1.30
C THR A 53 5.75 -46.86 2.24
N SER A 54 5.85 -46.28 3.45
CA SER A 54 6.93 -46.60 4.40
C SER A 54 6.44 -46.96 5.82
N ALA A 55 5.20 -47.45 5.95
CA ALA A 55 4.66 -47.96 7.21
C ALA A 55 4.64 -49.50 7.31
N GLU A 56 5.11 -50.23 6.29
CA GLU A 56 5.19 -51.70 6.28
C GLU A 56 6.65 -52.17 6.33
N ALA A 57 7.29 -51.98 7.47
CA ALA A 57 8.42 -52.81 7.90
C ALA A 57 8.71 -52.51 9.37
N SER A 58 8.12 -53.31 10.27
CA SER A 58 8.68 -53.76 11.57
C SER A 58 7.57 -54.21 12.53
N GLY A 59 7.39 -55.54 12.66
CA GLY A 59 6.88 -56.29 13.83
C GLY A 59 5.55 -55.84 14.45
N GLY A 60 4.42 -56.55 14.34
CA GLY A 60 4.26 -57.98 14.60
C GLY A 60 4.21 -58.24 16.10
N HIS A 61 3.02 -58.34 16.69
CA HIS A 61 2.61 -59.39 17.66
C HIS A 61 1.11 -59.31 17.97
N GLN A 62 0.54 -60.50 18.14
CA GLN A 62 -0.87 -60.87 18.19
C GLN A 62 -1.57 -60.47 19.50
N ARG A 63 -2.87 -60.15 19.44
CA ARG A 63 -4.00 -60.93 20.04
C ARG A 63 -5.32 -60.13 20.01
N SER A 64 -6.33 -60.72 19.39
CA SER A 64 -7.77 -60.40 19.50
C SER A 64 -8.38 -61.06 20.76
N PRO A 65 -9.72 -61.08 21.01
CA PRO A 65 -10.84 -60.37 20.37
C PRO A 65 -11.92 -59.82 21.37
N SER A 66 -13.02 -59.29 20.78
CA SER A 66 -14.42 -59.27 21.30
C SER A 66 -14.85 -58.05 22.13
N THR A 67 -16.05 -57.44 22.07
CA THR A 67 -17.37 -57.63 21.40
C THR A 67 -18.27 -56.41 21.77
N VAL A 68 -18.98 -55.73 20.85
CA VAL A 68 -20.45 -55.74 20.58
C VAL A 68 -21.37 -54.81 21.43
N ARG A 69 -22.25 -54.05 20.71
CA ARG A 69 -23.58 -53.44 21.05
C ARG A 69 -23.64 -52.29 22.07
N SER A 70 -24.70 -51.48 22.19
CA SER A 70 -25.79 -50.90 21.38
C SER A 70 -26.68 -50.16 22.41
N GLU A 71 -27.18 -48.98 22.03
CA GLU A 71 -28.45 -48.28 22.35
C GLU A 71 -29.25 -48.46 23.68
N ASP A 72 -29.94 -47.35 24.01
CA ASP A 72 -31.24 -47.18 24.73
C ASP A 72 -31.32 -46.65 26.18
N ASN A 73 -31.79 -45.39 26.25
CA ASN A 73 -33.00 -44.81 26.91
C ASN A 73 -33.48 -45.14 28.35
N HIS A 74 -34.11 -44.09 28.92
CA HIS A 74 -35.07 -43.94 30.04
C HIS A 74 -34.52 -43.25 31.31
N ASP A 75 -35.27 -42.53 32.16
CA ASP A 75 -36.50 -41.70 32.16
C ASP A 75 -36.79 -41.33 33.64
N SER A 76 -37.34 -40.13 33.89
CA SER A 76 -38.18 -39.72 35.05
C SER A 76 -37.58 -39.64 36.48
N SER A 77 -38.05 -38.83 37.45
CA SER A 77 -38.99 -37.68 37.61
C SER A 77 -39.02 -37.30 39.13
N ALA A 78 -39.71 -36.20 39.48
CA ALA A 78 -40.19 -35.73 40.83
C ALA A 78 -39.22 -34.83 41.65
N GLU A 79 -39.59 -33.73 42.34
CA GLU A 79 -40.89 -33.23 42.85
C GLU A 79 -40.78 -31.73 43.32
N ARG A 80 -41.92 -31.07 43.58
CA ARG A 80 -42.13 -29.66 44.05
C ARG A 80 -42.99 -29.70 45.35
N PRO A 81 -43.14 -28.67 46.23
CA PRO A 81 -44.07 -27.53 45.95
C PRO A 81 -43.90 -26.16 46.72
N ARG A 82 -44.42 -25.10 46.09
CA ARG A 82 -45.22 -23.88 46.50
C ARG A 82 -45.07 -23.12 47.85
N GLN A 83 -45.09 -21.76 47.78
CA GLN A 83 -46.20 -20.85 48.20
C GLN A 83 -45.97 -19.34 47.83
N ARG A 84 -47.07 -18.56 47.75
CA ARG A 84 -47.29 -17.11 47.39
C ARG A 84 -48.31 -16.52 48.42
N PRO A 85 -48.56 -15.20 48.62
CA PRO A 85 -49.19 -14.25 47.65
C PRO A 85 -48.78 -12.74 47.74
N ALA A 86 -48.85 -11.93 46.65
CA ALA A 86 -49.80 -10.83 46.24
C ALA A 86 -49.71 -9.49 47.03
N THR A 87 -49.62 -8.27 46.45
CA THR A 87 -50.56 -7.47 45.60
C THR A 87 -49.82 -6.31 44.86
N GLY A 88 -50.08 -5.99 43.57
CA GLY A 88 -50.95 -4.90 43.00
C GLY A 88 -50.10 -3.65 42.59
N THR A 89 -50.18 -2.95 41.44
CA THR A 89 -51.20 -2.74 40.40
C THR A 89 -50.55 -2.08 39.16
N LEU A 90 -51.09 -2.32 37.95
CA LEU A 90 -50.73 -1.74 36.63
C LEU A 90 -51.77 -0.68 36.21
N VAL A 91 -51.36 0.39 35.51
CA VAL A 91 -52.24 1.18 34.62
C VAL A 91 -51.46 1.79 33.43
N SER A 92 -52.07 1.74 32.24
CA SER A 92 -51.89 2.63 31.08
C SER A 92 -53.30 2.92 30.50
N PRO A 93 -53.44 3.66 29.39
CA PRO A 93 -53.51 5.12 29.22
C PRO A 93 -54.96 5.60 28.88
N PRO A 94 -55.17 6.89 28.55
CA PRO A 94 -56.07 7.16 27.40
C PRO A 94 -55.66 8.35 26.50
N GLU A 95 -56.32 8.36 25.33
CA GLU A 95 -56.25 9.26 24.17
C GLU A 95 -56.92 10.65 24.35
N SER A 96 -56.41 11.59 23.57
CA SER A 96 -56.93 12.82 22.90
C SER A 96 -58.24 13.51 23.32
N PRO A 97 -58.29 14.84 23.15
CA PRO A 97 -59.16 15.40 22.10
C PRO A 97 -58.51 16.50 21.24
N ALA A 98 -59.15 16.77 20.09
CA ALA A 98 -58.72 17.64 19.01
C ALA A 98 -59.17 19.11 19.13
N ASP A 99 -58.54 19.93 18.27
CA ASP A 99 -58.94 21.23 17.71
C ASP A 99 -58.80 22.51 18.54
N SER A 100 -57.70 23.25 18.32
CA SER A 100 -57.72 24.66 17.88
C SER A 100 -56.29 25.24 17.70
N GLU A 101 -56.02 25.75 16.51
CA GLU A 101 -55.01 26.77 16.20
C GLU A 101 -55.72 27.86 15.38
N PRO A 102 -55.16 29.08 15.15
CA PRO A 102 -53.96 29.69 15.74
C PRO A 102 -54.18 31.16 16.16
N GLU A 103 -53.45 31.70 17.14
CA GLU A 103 -53.10 33.14 17.12
C GLU A 103 -51.67 33.37 17.65
N SER A 104 -50.90 34.09 16.84
CA SER A 104 -49.54 34.52 17.09
C SER A 104 -49.47 35.61 18.16
N SER A 105 -48.33 35.66 18.86
CA SER A 105 -47.49 36.84 19.15
C SER A 105 -47.11 36.99 20.62
N GLY A 106 -45.80 37.21 20.84
CA GLY A 106 -45.27 37.80 22.07
C GLY A 106 -44.54 36.85 23.02
N TRP A 107 -43.39 36.30 22.63
CA TRP A 107 -42.39 35.93 23.63
C TRP A 107 -41.71 37.20 24.11
N GLU A 108 -42.00 37.60 25.35
CA GLU A 108 -41.33 38.70 26.05
C GLU A 108 -39.82 38.46 26.10
N LEU A 109 -39.06 39.41 25.57
CA LEU A 109 -37.62 39.50 25.68
C LEU A 109 -37.24 39.73 27.14
N LEU A 110 -36.76 38.69 27.82
CA LEU A 110 -35.88 38.86 28.97
C LEU A 110 -34.54 39.41 28.43
N GLU A 111 -34.28 40.69 28.69
CA GLU A 111 -32.99 41.34 28.44
C GLU A 111 -31.91 40.61 29.25
N TRP A 112 -31.16 39.74 28.58
CA TRP A 112 -29.89 39.21 29.06
C TRP A 112 -28.83 40.30 28.83
N GLU A 113 -28.35 40.94 29.89
CA GLU A 113 -27.16 41.79 29.81
C GLU A 113 -25.92 40.93 29.52
N PRO A 114 -25.16 41.19 28.44
CA PRO A 114 -23.99 40.38 28.13
C PRO A 114 -22.89 40.69 29.16
N GLU A 115 -22.62 39.72 30.02
CA GLU A 115 -21.34 39.66 30.74
C GLU A 115 -20.22 39.76 29.70
N PRO A 116 -19.19 40.60 29.93
CA PRO A 116 -18.09 40.75 28.99
C PRO A 116 -17.43 39.38 28.77
N ASP A 117 -17.37 38.95 27.51
CA ASP A 117 -16.73 37.72 27.10
C ASP A 117 -15.36 37.60 27.78
N PRO A 118 -15.09 36.54 28.57
CA PRO A 118 -13.73 36.30 29.02
C PRO A 118 -12.90 36.12 27.75
N LEU A 119 -11.92 37.01 27.57
CA LEU A 119 -10.93 36.92 26.49
C LEU A 119 -10.51 35.46 26.35
N PRO A 120 -10.50 34.88 25.13
CA PRO A 120 -10.07 33.51 24.94
C PRO A 120 -8.66 33.39 25.54
N ALA A 121 -8.54 32.57 26.57
CA ALA A 121 -7.25 32.26 27.17
C ALA A 121 -6.29 31.85 26.05
N PRO A 122 -5.03 32.33 26.04
CA PRO A 122 -4.08 31.90 25.04
C PRO A 122 -4.02 30.37 25.05
N VAL A 123 -4.24 29.76 23.88
CA VAL A 123 -4.30 28.30 23.65
C VAL A 123 -3.06 27.56 24.23
N SER A 124 -2.02 28.31 24.56
CA SER A 124 -0.80 27.87 25.22
C SER A 124 -0.98 27.29 26.64
N GLU A 125 -2.08 27.56 27.36
CA GLU A 125 -2.29 27.04 28.73
C GLU A 125 -3.05 25.70 28.81
N LEU A 126 -3.50 25.13 27.69
CA LEU A 126 -4.18 23.83 27.64
C LEU A 126 -3.25 22.64 27.37
N MET A 127 -1.96 22.75 27.73
CA MET A 127 -0.99 21.66 27.51
C MET A 127 -1.39 20.43 28.34
N PRO A 128 -1.78 19.32 27.70
CA PRO A 128 -2.23 18.16 28.43
C PRO A 128 -1.01 17.34 28.93
N PRO A 129 -1.20 16.42 29.89
CA PRO A 129 -0.13 15.54 30.37
C PRO A 129 0.60 14.84 29.21
N ALA A 130 1.89 14.53 29.32
CA ALA A 130 2.68 13.95 28.21
C ALA A 130 2.04 12.69 27.56
N THR A 131 1.27 11.90 28.32
CA THR A 131 0.47 10.77 27.82
C THR A 131 -0.74 11.21 26.99
N PHE A 132 -1.40 12.31 27.35
CA PHE A 132 -2.45 12.93 26.55
C PHE A 132 -1.88 13.67 25.33
N ALA A 133 -0.73 14.34 25.45
CA ALA A 133 -0.03 14.93 24.31
C ALA A 133 0.35 13.83 23.29
N SER A 134 0.64 12.62 23.77
CA SER A 134 0.75 11.44 22.93
C SER A 134 -0.55 11.07 22.20
N GLY A 135 -1.71 11.10 22.86
CA GLY A 135 -2.98 10.90 22.16
C GLY A 135 -3.26 11.99 21.12
N VAL A 136 -2.95 13.24 21.44
CA VAL A 136 -3.25 14.40 20.59
C VAL A 136 -2.45 14.39 19.29
N ASP A 137 -1.15 14.09 19.32
CA ASP A 137 -0.34 13.98 18.10
C ASP A 137 -0.87 12.87 17.17
N ASP A 138 -1.22 11.70 17.72
CA ASP A 138 -1.76 10.59 16.93
C ASP A 138 -3.11 10.99 16.27
N MET A 139 -3.97 11.68 17.02
CA MET A 139 -5.26 12.20 16.51
C MET A 139 -5.06 13.28 15.45
N LYS A 140 -4.12 14.22 15.68
CA LYS A 140 -3.77 15.28 14.73
C LYS A 140 -3.25 14.68 13.43
N LEU A 141 -2.38 13.68 13.50
CA LEU A 141 -1.84 12.99 12.33
C LEU A 141 -2.90 12.18 11.57
N MET A 142 -3.79 11.50 12.30
CA MET A 142 -4.93 10.80 11.68
C MET A 142 -5.88 11.79 10.97
N TRP A 143 -6.21 12.91 11.61
CA TRP A 143 -6.99 13.97 10.99
C TRP A 143 -6.28 14.55 9.75
N PHE A 144 -4.99 14.85 9.88
CA PHE A 144 -4.19 15.38 8.78
C PHE A 144 -4.15 14.41 7.59
N TYR A 145 -4.15 13.10 7.85
CA TYR A 145 -4.26 12.11 6.80
C TYR A 145 -5.56 12.25 5.99
N THR A 146 -6.70 12.27 6.66
CA THR A 146 -8.02 12.24 6.02
C THR A 146 -8.39 13.55 5.32
N VAL A 147 -7.77 14.67 5.71
CA VAL A 147 -8.00 15.98 5.07
C VAL A 147 -6.93 16.36 4.05
N ARG A 148 -5.70 15.86 4.20
CA ARG A 148 -4.55 16.34 3.40
C ARG A 148 -3.66 15.23 2.87
N THR A 149 -3.19 14.28 3.69
CA THR A 149 -2.16 13.32 3.22
C THR A 149 -2.68 12.39 2.13
N PHE A 150 -3.96 12.03 2.17
CA PHE A 150 -4.57 11.10 1.22
C PHE A 150 -4.43 11.56 -0.25
N THR A 151 -4.33 12.88 -0.50
CA THR A 151 -4.19 13.43 -1.85
C THR A 151 -2.90 12.97 -2.53
N SER A 152 -1.87 12.63 -1.76
CA SER A 152 -0.59 12.11 -2.24
C SER A 152 -0.69 10.73 -2.91
N PHE A 153 -1.85 10.08 -2.81
CA PHE A 153 -2.14 8.76 -3.35
C PHE A 153 -3.20 8.79 -4.47
N SER A 154 -3.62 9.99 -4.89
CA SER A 154 -4.57 10.17 -5.99
C SER A 154 -4.15 11.34 -6.86
N VAL A 155 -3.99 11.07 -8.16
CA VAL A 155 -3.72 12.10 -9.17
C VAL A 155 -4.92 13.04 -9.41
N GLU A 156 -6.08 12.73 -8.85
CA GLU A 156 -7.29 13.54 -8.91
C GLU A 156 -8.03 13.59 -7.57
N ALA A 157 -7.30 13.73 -6.46
CA ALA A 157 -7.84 13.65 -5.12
C ALA A 157 -9.21 14.37 -4.95
N GLY A 158 -10.30 13.59 -4.97
CA GLY A 158 -11.68 14.09 -4.80
C GLY A 158 -12.62 13.99 -6.02
N PHE A 159 -12.15 13.78 -7.26
CA PHE A 159 -13.03 13.78 -8.43
C PHE A 159 -13.76 12.45 -8.69
N ILE A 160 -13.20 11.33 -8.19
CA ILE A 160 -13.84 10.02 -8.24
C ILE A 160 -14.28 9.63 -6.82
N PRO A 161 -15.60 9.62 -6.52
CA PRO A 161 -16.11 9.38 -5.17
C PRO A 161 -15.62 8.07 -4.56
N ASP A 162 -15.50 7.00 -5.36
CA ASP A 162 -15.00 5.70 -4.88
C ASP A 162 -13.52 5.75 -4.45
N ILE A 163 -12.67 6.48 -5.18
CA ILE A 163 -11.25 6.64 -4.82
C ILE A 163 -11.14 7.49 -3.55
N HIS A 164 -11.91 8.58 -3.49
CA HIS A 164 -11.94 9.43 -2.30
C HIS A 164 -12.36 8.62 -1.06
N ASN A 165 -13.50 7.93 -1.11
CA ASN A 165 -14.00 7.10 -0.01
C ASN A 165 -13.02 5.97 0.37
N MET A 166 -12.35 5.35 -0.60
CA MET A 166 -11.33 4.37 -0.30
C MET A 166 -10.19 4.98 0.51
N LEU A 167 -9.65 6.11 0.05
CA LEU A 167 -8.48 6.73 0.65
C LEU A 167 -8.80 7.36 2.01
N THR A 168 -9.98 7.98 2.19
CA THR A 168 -10.34 8.73 3.41
C THR A 168 -11.14 7.94 4.44
N ILE A 169 -11.80 6.84 4.05
CA ILE A 169 -12.61 6.01 4.95
C ILE A 169 -12.07 4.58 5.02
N THR A 170 -11.95 3.90 3.89
CA THR A 170 -11.62 2.46 3.85
C THR A 170 -10.21 2.17 4.37
N ILE A 171 -9.20 2.92 3.90
CA ILE A 171 -7.82 2.76 4.36
C ILE A 171 -7.69 3.06 5.88
N PRO A 172 -8.22 4.19 6.40
CA PRO A 172 -8.23 4.44 7.84
C PRO A 172 -8.93 3.36 8.67
N GLN A 173 -10.05 2.79 8.20
CA GLN A 173 -10.70 1.66 8.87
C GLN A 173 -9.77 0.44 8.99
N TYR A 174 -9.08 0.06 7.91
CA TYR A 174 -8.08 -1.00 7.96
C TYR A 174 -6.88 -0.62 8.84
N ALA A 175 -6.48 0.65 8.86
CA ALA A 175 -5.39 1.13 9.70
C ALA A 175 -5.75 0.97 11.19
N LEU A 176 -6.95 1.37 11.62
CA LEU A 176 -7.40 1.22 13.00
C LEU A 176 -7.44 -0.25 13.46
N GLY A 177 -7.72 -1.18 12.56
CA GLY A 177 -7.64 -2.62 12.82
C GLY A 177 -6.24 -3.23 12.74
N SER A 178 -5.24 -2.49 12.26
CA SER A 178 -3.89 -2.99 11.98
C SER A 178 -2.80 -2.03 12.47
N PRO A 179 -2.14 -2.33 13.61
CA PRO A 179 -1.14 -1.44 14.19
C PRO A 179 -0.03 -1.03 13.21
N PHE A 180 0.44 -1.93 12.36
CA PHE A 180 1.53 -1.61 11.45
C PHE A 180 1.10 -0.64 10.33
N LEU A 181 -0.12 -0.79 9.81
CA LEU A 181 -0.67 0.13 8.82
C LEU A 181 -0.96 1.50 9.46
N LEU A 182 -1.51 1.52 10.68
CA LEU A 182 -1.70 2.76 11.43
C LEU A 182 -0.38 3.52 11.62
N ASN A 183 0.66 2.82 12.09
CA ASN A 183 1.97 3.45 12.25
C ASN A 183 2.53 3.94 10.90
N ALA A 184 2.31 3.22 9.80
CA ALA A 184 2.74 3.68 8.48
C ALA A 184 2.01 4.96 8.07
N LEU A 185 0.68 5.00 8.24
CA LEU A 185 -0.16 6.16 7.96
C LEU A 185 0.29 7.39 8.77
N LEU A 186 0.44 7.24 10.09
CA LEU A 186 0.87 8.32 10.98
C LEU A 186 2.26 8.84 10.61
N ALA A 187 3.20 7.95 10.26
CA ALA A 187 4.54 8.34 9.83
C ALA A 187 4.51 9.16 8.52
N ILE A 188 3.73 8.75 7.53
CA ILE A 188 3.60 9.50 6.26
C ILE A 188 2.97 10.87 6.52
N SER A 189 1.91 10.92 7.32
CA SER A 189 1.26 12.19 7.67
C SER A 189 2.19 13.12 8.43
N ALA A 190 3.03 12.60 9.32
CA ALA A 190 4.01 13.40 10.05
C ALA A 190 5.06 13.99 9.10
N PHE A 191 5.55 13.20 8.13
CA PHE A 191 6.48 13.68 7.14
C PHE A 191 5.90 14.78 6.24
N GLN A 192 4.67 14.60 5.76
CA GLN A 192 4.04 15.62 4.94
C GLN A 192 3.71 16.88 5.74
N MET A 193 3.29 16.74 6.99
CA MET A 193 2.99 17.88 7.87
C MET A 193 4.24 18.72 8.16
N ASP A 194 5.37 18.07 8.45
CA ASP A 194 6.66 18.76 8.64
C ASP A 194 7.09 19.49 7.35
N ALA A 195 6.86 18.87 6.18
CA ALA A 195 7.18 19.47 4.89
C ALA A 195 6.29 20.67 4.49
N GLU A 196 4.99 20.66 4.85
CA GLU A 196 4.02 21.68 4.40
C GLU A 196 3.73 22.78 5.43
N SER A 197 3.62 22.43 6.70
CA SER A 197 3.10 23.34 7.74
C SER A 197 4.18 23.83 8.71
N GLY A 198 5.36 23.20 8.72
CA GLY A 198 6.40 23.46 9.73
C GLY A 198 6.01 23.05 11.16
N ASP A 199 4.82 22.46 11.33
CA ASP A 199 4.33 21.89 12.58
C ASP A 199 5.09 20.58 12.85
N LYS A 200 5.98 20.62 13.84
CA LYS A 200 6.91 19.53 14.10
C LYS A 200 6.31 18.50 15.04
N ILE A 201 6.08 17.30 14.51
CA ILE A 201 6.03 16.10 15.33
C ILE A 201 7.46 15.76 15.77
N PRO A 202 7.71 15.44 17.05
CA PRO A 202 9.06 15.08 17.51
C PRO A 202 9.68 13.96 16.65
N GLU A 203 10.92 14.14 16.20
CA GLU A 203 11.60 13.22 15.29
C GLU A 203 11.70 11.79 15.87
N SER A 204 11.95 11.67 17.18
CA SER A 204 11.96 10.40 17.91
C SER A 204 10.65 9.61 17.77
N ARG A 205 9.54 10.34 17.62
CA ARG A 205 8.21 9.78 17.47
C ARG A 205 7.95 9.33 16.05
N ILE A 206 8.32 10.15 15.06
CA ILE A 206 8.28 9.77 13.64
C ILE A 206 9.10 8.49 13.42
N MET A 207 10.30 8.43 13.98
CA MET A 207 11.16 7.23 13.95
C MET A 207 10.49 6.02 14.61
N THR A 208 9.76 6.22 15.71
CA THR A 208 9.01 5.16 16.38
C THR A 208 7.90 4.62 15.48
N TYR A 209 7.12 5.48 14.82
CA TYR A 209 6.09 5.06 13.87
C TYR A 209 6.70 4.26 12.70
N ARG A 210 7.75 4.79 12.05
CA ARG A 210 8.47 4.10 10.95
C ARG A 210 8.94 2.71 11.38
N THR A 211 9.58 2.63 12.54
CA THR A 211 10.12 1.38 13.08
C THR A 211 9.00 0.36 13.34
N LYS A 212 7.93 0.77 14.01
CA LYS A 212 6.76 -0.10 14.29
C LYS A 212 6.05 -0.54 13.01
N ALA A 213 5.93 0.35 12.03
CA ALA A 213 5.35 0.04 10.72
C ALA A 213 6.14 -1.07 10.01
N VAL A 214 7.46 -0.91 9.85
CA VAL A 214 8.32 -1.89 9.17
C VAL A 214 8.37 -3.21 9.93
N GLN A 215 8.54 -3.17 11.26
CA GLN A 215 8.61 -4.38 12.09
C GLN A 215 7.30 -5.18 12.05
N GLY A 216 6.16 -4.49 12.20
CA GLY A 216 4.85 -5.11 12.17
C GLY A 216 4.50 -5.65 10.79
N TYR A 217 4.82 -4.91 9.73
CA TYR A 217 4.67 -5.38 8.34
C TYR A 217 5.47 -6.65 8.08
N ARG A 218 6.77 -6.67 8.43
CA ARG A 218 7.63 -7.86 8.27
C ARG A 218 7.07 -9.07 9.01
N ARG A 219 6.56 -8.88 10.23
CA ARG A 219 5.93 -9.95 11.01
C ARG A 219 4.66 -10.46 10.33
N ALA A 220 3.79 -9.57 9.89
CA ALA A 220 2.54 -9.93 9.20
C ALA A 220 2.79 -10.69 7.89
N VAL A 221 3.83 -10.31 7.13
CA VAL A 221 4.26 -11.05 5.92
C VAL A 221 4.68 -12.48 6.26
N VAL A 222 5.43 -12.68 7.36
CA VAL A 222 5.87 -14.02 7.80
C VAL A 222 4.69 -14.87 8.29
N GLU A 223 3.73 -14.26 8.98
CA GLU A 223 2.53 -14.94 9.48
C GLU A 223 1.54 -15.30 8.38
N ALA A 224 1.47 -14.49 7.30
CA ALA A 224 0.63 -14.69 6.12
C ALA A 224 -0.84 -15.02 6.44
N ARG A 225 -1.43 -14.27 7.39
CA ARG A 225 -2.85 -14.40 7.76
C ARG A 225 -3.73 -13.63 6.77
N SER A 226 -4.78 -14.26 6.26
CA SER A 226 -5.70 -13.66 5.28
C SER A 226 -6.34 -12.36 5.77
N GLU A 227 -6.68 -12.28 7.05
CA GLU A 227 -7.25 -11.09 7.71
C GLU A 227 -6.32 -9.86 7.60
N THR A 228 -5.01 -10.07 7.49
CA THR A 228 -4.03 -8.97 7.42
C THR A 228 -3.73 -8.53 6.00
N PHE A 229 -4.24 -9.23 4.99
CA PHE A 229 -3.96 -8.96 3.57
C PHE A 229 -4.33 -7.54 3.12
N PRO A 230 -5.51 -6.99 3.49
CA PRO A 230 -5.85 -5.61 3.12
C PRO A 230 -4.86 -4.60 3.71
N ALA A 231 -4.46 -4.78 4.97
CA ALA A 231 -3.49 -3.90 5.61
C ALA A 231 -2.08 -4.07 5.03
N LEU A 232 -1.70 -5.29 4.69
CA LEU A 232 -0.43 -5.64 4.08
C LEU A 232 -0.26 -5.00 2.69
N ILE A 233 -1.29 -5.08 1.83
CA ILE A 233 -1.18 -4.51 0.48
C ILE A 233 -1.08 -2.98 0.53
N VAL A 234 -1.90 -2.30 1.34
CA VAL A 234 -1.78 -0.84 1.54
C VAL A 234 -0.44 -0.47 2.15
N SER A 235 0.02 -1.23 3.14
CA SER A 235 1.33 -0.98 3.77
C SER A 235 2.49 -1.12 2.79
N SER A 236 2.43 -2.03 1.81
CA SER A 236 3.49 -2.14 0.79
C SER A 236 3.64 -0.87 -0.05
N LEU A 237 2.53 -0.20 -0.36
CA LEU A 237 2.53 1.09 -1.05
C LEU A 237 3.01 2.21 -0.12
N PHE A 238 2.53 2.23 1.12
CA PHE A 238 2.97 3.22 2.13
C PHE A 238 4.46 3.10 2.45
N LEU A 239 5.02 1.89 2.43
CA LEU A 239 6.46 1.68 2.61
C LEU A 239 7.29 2.31 1.49
N CYS A 240 6.79 2.35 0.25
CA CYS A 240 7.47 3.06 -0.84
C CYS A 240 7.58 4.57 -0.56
N VAL A 241 6.51 5.16 0.01
CA VAL A 241 6.51 6.57 0.41
C VAL A 241 7.41 6.80 1.62
N LEU A 242 7.33 5.95 2.64
CA LEU A 242 8.15 6.07 3.85
C LEU A 242 9.64 5.92 3.58
N SER A 243 10.04 5.07 2.64
CA SER A 243 11.43 4.92 2.24
C SER A 243 11.91 6.07 1.37
N SER A 244 11.02 6.87 0.76
CA SER A 244 11.47 7.99 -0.07
C SER A 244 12.17 9.08 0.75
N GLN A 245 11.96 9.13 2.06
CA GLN A 245 12.69 10.06 2.94
C GLN A 245 14.19 9.79 2.97
N ASP A 246 14.61 8.54 2.76
CA ASP A 246 16.02 8.17 2.82
C ASP A 246 16.85 8.81 1.67
N PHE A 247 16.20 9.34 0.62
CA PHE A 247 16.88 10.14 -0.42
C PHE A 247 17.28 11.55 0.07
N ARG A 248 16.63 12.06 1.12
CA ARG A 248 16.77 13.44 1.61
C ARG A 248 17.63 13.53 2.87
N GLU A 249 17.98 12.39 3.46
CA GLU A 249 18.84 12.34 4.64
C GLU A 249 20.26 12.86 4.32
N PRO A 250 20.92 13.59 5.24
CA PRO A 250 22.26 14.11 5.02
C PRO A 250 23.31 13.03 4.71
N ASP A 251 23.12 11.83 5.24
CA ASP A 251 23.96 10.65 5.05
C ASP A 251 23.33 9.61 4.10
N ALA A 252 22.42 10.06 3.22
CA ALA A 252 21.74 9.22 2.24
C ALA A 252 22.73 8.32 1.48
N LYS A 253 22.46 7.01 1.52
CA LYS A 253 23.27 6.00 0.84
C LYS A 253 23.32 6.28 -0.67
N PRO A 254 24.50 6.30 -1.31
CA PRO A 254 24.58 6.41 -2.76
C PRO A 254 23.87 5.24 -3.46
N PHE A 255 23.16 5.53 -4.55
CA PHE A 255 22.36 4.54 -5.29
C PHE A 255 21.21 3.96 -4.47
N PHE A 256 20.64 4.74 -3.54
CA PHE A 256 19.45 4.33 -2.83
C PHE A 256 18.27 4.04 -3.77
N ILE A 257 18.27 4.62 -4.99
CA ILE A 257 17.30 4.30 -6.04
C ILE A 257 17.22 2.80 -6.35
N LEU A 258 18.36 2.09 -6.28
CA LEU A 258 18.42 0.66 -6.55
C LEU A 258 17.78 -0.18 -5.45
N ASP A 259 17.87 0.27 -4.18
CA ASP A 259 17.17 -0.35 -3.07
C ASP A 259 15.67 -0.02 -3.13
N TRP A 260 15.33 1.21 -3.53
CA TRP A 260 13.96 1.64 -3.65
C TRP A 260 13.19 0.90 -4.75
N ILE A 261 13.82 0.61 -5.90
CA ILE A 261 13.25 -0.26 -6.95
C ILE A 261 12.83 -1.62 -6.37
N VAL A 262 13.59 -2.17 -5.42
CA VAL A 262 13.26 -3.45 -4.78
C VAL A 262 12.03 -3.31 -3.86
N VAL A 263 11.89 -2.17 -3.18
CA VAL A 263 10.70 -1.88 -2.36
C VAL A 263 9.45 -1.83 -3.25
N TRP A 264 9.52 -1.14 -4.40
CA TRP A 264 8.45 -1.10 -5.39
C TRP A 264 8.07 -2.48 -5.93
N ARG A 265 9.06 -3.32 -6.25
CA ARG A 265 8.81 -4.71 -6.68
C ARG A 265 8.13 -5.54 -5.60
N GLY A 266 8.31 -5.19 -4.32
CA GLY A 266 7.58 -5.77 -3.20
C GLY A 266 6.06 -5.66 -3.35
N ILE A 267 5.55 -4.56 -3.93
CA ILE A 267 4.12 -4.38 -4.19
C ILE A 267 3.59 -5.48 -5.12
N GLY A 268 4.31 -5.79 -6.20
CA GLY A 268 3.93 -6.84 -7.17
C GLY A 268 3.78 -8.22 -6.50
N ILE A 269 4.72 -8.57 -5.62
CA ILE A 269 4.65 -9.80 -4.84
C ILE A 269 3.43 -9.81 -3.90
N MET A 270 3.09 -8.66 -3.31
CA MET A 270 1.91 -8.55 -2.47
C MET A 270 0.61 -8.63 -3.28
N THR A 271 0.56 -8.07 -4.49
CA THR A 271 -0.60 -8.22 -5.39
C THR A 271 -0.80 -9.66 -5.86
N GLU A 272 0.27 -10.45 -6.00
CA GLU A 272 0.16 -11.89 -6.26
C GLU A 272 -0.34 -12.67 -5.02
N LEU A 273 0.05 -12.22 -3.82
CA LEU A 273 -0.33 -12.86 -2.56
C LEU A 273 -1.80 -12.59 -2.18
N VAL A 274 -2.29 -11.38 -2.41
CA VAL A 274 -3.67 -10.98 -2.15
C VAL A 274 -4.52 -11.31 -3.37
N THR A 275 -5.49 -12.21 -3.22
CA THR A 275 -6.29 -12.64 -4.37
C THR A 275 -7.07 -11.46 -4.96
N ARG A 276 -7.30 -11.52 -6.29
CA ARG A 276 -8.13 -10.54 -7.00
C ARG A 276 -9.49 -10.34 -6.32
N GLN A 277 -10.12 -11.43 -5.89
CA GLN A 277 -11.41 -11.37 -5.19
C GLN A 277 -11.30 -10.58 -3.89
N THR A 278 -10.25 -10.81 -3.08
CA THR A 278 -10.03 -10.05 -1.85
C THR A 278 -9.88 -8.55 -2.12
N LEU A 279 -9.16 -8.13 -3.16
CA LEU A 279 -9.01 -6.70 -3.50
C LEU A 279 -10.35 -6.04 -3.89
N VAL A 280 -11.22 -6.78 -4.57
CA VAL A 280 -12.56 -6.32 -4.95
C VAL A 280 -13.46 -6.22 -3.72
N ASP A 281 -13.50 -7.27 -2.91
CA ASP A 281 -14.32 -7.35 -1.68
C ASP A 281 -13.93 -6.26 -0.68
N THR A 282 -12.64 -5.95 -0.58
CA THR A 282 -12.12 -4.93 0.35
C THR A 282 -12.26 -3.51 -0.19
N GLY A 283 -12.66 -3.33 -1.45
CA GLY A 283 -12.71 -2.03 -2.12
C GLY A 283 -11.34 -1.41 -2.42
N LEU A 284 -10.25 -2.16 -2.28
CA LEU A 284 -8.88 -1.64 -2.46
C LEU A 284 -8.40 -1.71 -3.92
N PHE A 285 -9.19 -2.32 -4.80
CA PHE A 285 -8.83 -2.55 -6.20
C PHE A 285 -8.44 -1.26 -6.95
N LEU A 286 -9.12 -0.12 -6.71
CA LEU A 286 -8.82 1.13 -7.44
C LEU A 286 -7.44 1.71 -7.11
N LEU A 287 -6.84 1.36 -5.96
CA LEU A 287 -5.50 1.81 -5.58
C LEU A 287 -4.43 1.27 -6.54
N PHE A 288 -4.73 0.14 -7.18
CA PHE A 288 -3.85 -0.57 -8.10
C PHE A 288 -4.24 -0.39 -9.57
N SER A 289 -5.26 0.43 -9.87
CA SER A 289 -5.59 0.84 -11.24
C SER A 289 -4.46 1.64 -11.85
N ARG A 290 -4.06 1.28 -13.07
CA ARG A 290 -2.98 1.93 -13.82
C ARG A 290 -3.45 2.28 -15.23
N PRO A 291 -2.91 3.31 -15.89
CA PRO A 291 -3.20 3.58 -17.29
C PRO A 291 -2.66 2.43 -18.15
N ARG A 292 -3.37 2.08 -19.23
CA ARG A 292 -2.86 1.11 -20.21
C ARG A 292 -1.57 1.67 -20.81
N THR A 293 -0.53 0.86 -20.89
CA THR A 293 0.73 1.24 -21.55
C THR A 293 0.83 0.45 -22.84
N ASP A 294 0.50 1.08 -23.96
CA ASP A 294 0.84 0.50 -25.26
C ASP A 294 2.36 0.63 -25.45
N ARG A 295 3.04 -0.52 -25.41
CA ARG A 295 4.51 -0.57 -25.52
C ARG A 295 4.98 -0.24 -26.93
N ASP A 296 4.17 -0.52 -27.95
CA ASP A 296 4.53 -0.26 -29.35
C ASP A 296 4.34 1.21 -29.67
N GLU A 297 3.27 1.84 -29.14
CA GLU A 297 3.11 3.29 -29.19
C GLU A 297 4.26 3.99 -28.45
N GLY A 298 4.56 3.57 -27.21
CA GLY A 298 5.67 4.12 -26.42
C GLY A 298 7.04 3.99 -27.11
N ALA A 299 7.28 2.91 -27.86
CA ALA A 299 8.52 2.72 -28.62
C ALA A 299 8.79 3.87 -29.61
N MET A 300 7.74 4.38 -30.27
CA MET A 300 7.85 5.46 -31.27
C MET A 300 8.31 6.80 -30.66
N HIS A 301 8.14 6.96 -29.34
CA HIS A 301 8.48 8.18 -28.62
C HIS A 301 9.79 8.08 -27.83
N THR A 302 10.46 6.92 -27.88
CA THR A 302 11.72 6.71 -27.16
C THR A 302 12.85 7.56 -27.76
N PRO A 303 13.69 8.22 -26.94
CA PRO A 303 14.83 8.98 -27.44
C PRO A 303 15.76 8.14 -28.32
N GLY A 304 16.10 8.65 -29.50
CA GLY A 304 16.91 7.93 -30.48
C GLY A 304 18.30 7.53 -29.97
N ASN A 305 18.90 8.33 -29.09
CA ASN A 305 20.19 8.03 -28.46
C ASN A 305 20.10 6.83 -27.50
N LEU A 306 19.01 6.67 -26.76
CA LEU A 306 18.77 5.49 -25.91
C LEU A 306 18.46 4.24 -26.74
N LEU A 307 17.68 4.39 -27.82
CA LEU A 307 17.45 3.30 -28.77
C LEU A 307 18.77 2.82 -29.38
N PHE A 308 19.61 3.75 -29.84
CA PHE A 308 20.91 3.44 -30.41
C PHE A 308 21.85 2.77 -29.39
N MET A 309 21.84 3.24 -28.14
CA MET A 309 22.63 2.66 -27.04
C MET A 309 22.32 1.17 -26.82
N VAL A 310 21.05 0.78 -26.91
CA VAL A 310 20.61 -0.61 -26.73
C VAL A 310 20.76 -1.43 -28.02
N ALA A 311 20.42 -0.85 -29.18
CA ALA A 311 20.53 -1.52 -30.47
C ALA A 311 21.97 -1.85 -30.87
N SER A 312 22.94 -1.06 -30.38
CA SER A 312 24.35 -1.22 -30.71
C SER A 312 25.09 -2.13 -29.74
N ILE A 313 24.40 -2.88 -28.85
CA ILE A 313 25.04 -3.84 -27.94
C ILE A 313 25.61 -5.01 -28.76
N PRO A 314 26.94 -5.23 -28.77
CA PRO A 314 27.54 -6.37 -29.45
C PRO A 314 27.15 -7.72 -28.80
N GLU A 315 27.13 -8.80 -29.59
CA GLU A 315 26.88 -10.16 -29.08
C GLU A 315 27.90 -10.65 -28.02
N GLY A 316 29.09 -10.04 -27.98
CA GLY A 316 30.12 -10.33 -26.98
C GLY A 316 30.12 -9.41 -25.75
N ASP A 317 29.24 -8.41 -25.70
CA ASP A 317 29.13 -7.49 -24.55
C ASP A 317 28.37 -8.20 -23.42
N PRO A 318 28.82 -8.08 -22.15
CA PRO A 318 28.09 -8.66 -21.02
C PRO A 318 26.64 -8.13 -20.88
N ASP A 319 26.30 -6.99 -21.50
CA ASP A 319 24.92 -6.49 -21.57
C ASP A 319 24.03 -7.19 -22.61
N CYS A 320 24.59 -8.09 -23.42
CA CYS A 320 23.86 -8.82 -24.44
C CYS A 320 22.67 -9.59 -23.85
N GLU A 321 22.84 -10.21 -22.68
CA GLU A 321 21.78 -10.97 -21.99
C GLU A 321 20.62 -10.08 -21.49
N PHE A 322 20.87 -8.80 -21.27
CA PHE A 322 19.88 -7.84 -20.77
C PHE A 322 19.21 -7.04 -21.89
N ARG A 323 19.63 -7.23 -23.15
CA ARG A 323 19.22 -6.40 -24.31
C ARG A 323 17.71 -6.25 -24.44
N ASP A 324 16.96 -7.36 -24.38
CA ASP A 324 15.49 -7.34 -24.49
C ASP A 324 14.84 -6.59 -23.33
N SER A 325 15.38 -6.76 -22.11
CA SER A 325 14.88 -6.05 -20.93
C SER A 325 15.16 -4.55 -20.96
N TYR A 326 16.27 -4.14 -21.60
CA TYR A 326 16.53 -2.72 -21.88
C TYR A 326 15.52 -2.18 -22.89
N TYR A 327 15.25 -2.90 -23.98
CA TYR A 327 14.22 -2.51 -24.94
C TYR A 327 12.85 -2.33 -24.30
N ASP A 328 12.41 -3.30 -23.50
CA ASP A 328 11.14 -3.20 -22.78
C ASP A 328 11.10 -1.98 -21.85
N THR A 329 12.19 -1.71 -21.15
CA THR A 329 12.25 -0.58 -20.21
C THR A 329 12.24 0.77 -20.92
N ILE A 330 13.00 0.92 -22.01
CA ILE A 330 13.01 2.18 -22.76
C ILE A 330 11.68 2.44 -23.47
N LYS A 331 10.90 1.39 -23.82
CA LYS A 331 9.52 1.55 -24.30
C LYS A 331 8.59 2.12 -23.23
N VAL A 332 8.70 1.63 -21.99
CA VAL A 332 7.96 2.20 -20.84
C VAL A 332 8.37 3.65 -20.60
N LEU A 333 9.66 3.98 -20.71
CA LEU A 333 10.15 5.36 -20.65
C LEU A 333 9.60 6.20 -21.82
N GLY A 334 9.53 5.63 -23.02
CA GLY A 334 8.94 6.26 -24.21
C GLY A 334 7.48 6.67 -24.03
N ALA A 335 6.69 5.90 -23.25
CA ALA A 335 5.33 6.30 -22.89
C ALA A 335 5.29 7.60 -22.07
N LEU A 336 6.30 7.88 -21.23
CA LEU A 336 6.40 9.18 -20.53
C LEU A 336 6.68 10.32 -21.51
N TYR A 337 7.52 10.09 -22.52
CA TYR A 337 7.75 11.07 -23.59
C TYR A 337 6.51 11.33 -24.43
N MET A 338 5.71 10.29 -24.71
CA MET A 338 4.44 10.41 -25.39
C MET A 338 3.48 11.30 -24.60
N ASP A 339 3.29 10.99 -23.31
CA ASP A 339 2.41 11.78 -22.44
C ASP A 339 2.89 13.24 -22.33
N LEU A 340 4.20 13.45 -22.14
CA LEU A 340 4.79 14.79 -22.05
C LEU A 340 4.56 15.64 -23.31
N LYS A 341 4.60 15.02 -24.51
CA LYS A 341 4.27 15.73 -25.76
C LYS A 341 2.80 16.16 -25.79
N ALA A 342 1.90 15.34 -25.26
CA ALA A 342 0.48 15.66 -25.19
C ALA A 342 0.17 16.75 -24.15
N GLY A 343 0.93 16.80 -23.05
CA GLY A 343 0.80 17.81 -22.00
C GLY A 343 1.00 17.24 -20.59
N TYR A 344 0.92 18.10 -19.58
CA TYR A 344 0.89 17.65 -18.19
C TYR A 344 -0.48 17.09 -17.87
N GLY A 345 -0.54 15.83 -17.44
CA GLY A 345 -1.80 15.22 -17.04
C GLY A 345 -1.63 14.17 -15.94
N PRO A 346 -2.74 13.83 -15.26
CA PRO A 346 -2.77 12.85 -14.17
C PRO A 346 -2.29 11.46 -14.59
N VAL A 347 -2.49 11.07 -15.85
CA VAL A 347 -1.95 9.81 -16.40
C VAL A 347 -0.41 9.81 -16.38
N MET A 348 0.21 10.90 -16.84
CA MET A 348 1.67 11.02 -16.84
C MET A 348 2.22 10.97 -15.41
N GLU A 349 1.62 11.72 -14.49
CA GLU A 349 2.05 11.73 -13.09
C GLU A 349 1.95 10.33 -12.48
N LEU A 350 0.86 9.60 -12.74
CA LEU A 350 0.71 8.23 -12.28
C LEU A 350 1.76 7.30 -12.89
N ARG A 351 2.11 7.44 -14.18
CA ARG A 351 3.18 6.65 -14.81
C ARG A 351 4.56 6.98 -14.25
N ILE A 352 4.86 8.25 -13.97
CA ILE A 352 6.12 8.65 -13.34
C ILE A 352 6.25 7.96 -11.98
N ILE A 353 5.21 8.04 -11.15
CA ILE A 353 5.15 7.45 -9.81
C ILE A 353 5.29 5.92 -9.86
N THR A 354 4.61 5.27 -10.82
CA THR A 354 4.48 3.81 -10.86
C THR A 354 5.45 3.13 -11.83
N PHE A 355 6.41 3.87 -12.39
CA PHE A 355 7.34 3.38 -13.40
C PHE A 355 8.02 2.05 -13.02
N PHE A 356 8.44 1.90 -11.76
CA PHE A 356 9.14 0.72 -11.28
C PHE A 356 8.28 -0.56 -11.21
N THR A 357 6.95 -0.45 -11.23
CA THR A 357 6.08 -1.64 -11.27
C THR A 357 6.08 -2.34 -12.62
N PHE A 358 6.54 -1.67 -13.69
CA PHE A 358 6.56 -2.20 -15.05
C PHE A 358 7.94 -2.71 -15.49
N LEU A 359 8.95 -2.63 -14.62
CA LEU A 359 10.32 -3.00 -14.99
C LEU A 359 10.52 -4.51 -15.04
N PRO A 360 11.07 -5.06 -16.13
CA PRO A 360 11.40 -6.48 -16.21
C PRO A 360 12.40 -6.92 -15.13
N GLY A 361 12.25 -8.15 -14.66
CA GLY A 361 13.18 -8.76 -13.69
C GLY A 361 14.67 -8.65 -14.09
N PRO A 362 15.05 -9.00 -15.34
CA PRO A 362 16.43 -8.91 -15.81
C PRO A 362 16.97 -7.47 -15.84
N PHE A 363 16.12 -6.47 -16.12
CA PHE A 363 16.52 -5.06 -16.05
C PHE A 363 16.90 -4.67 -14.62
N VAL A 364 16.08 -5.07 -13.64
CA VAL A 364 16.35 -4.80 -12.21
C VAL A 364 17.66 -5.48 -11.77
N GLU A 365 17.95 -6.67 -12.28
CA GLU A 365 19.22 -7.35 -12.03
C GLU A 365 20.40 -6.59 -12.63
N ALA A 366 20.31 -6.15 -13.89
CA ALA A 366 21.34 -5.33 -14.52
C ALA A 366 21.57 -4.01 -13.77
N ALA A 367 20.51 -3.37 -13.27
CA ALA A 367 20.60 -2.17 -12.44
C ALA A 367 21.29 -2.45 -11.10
N ARG A 368 21.02 -3.60 -10.46
CA ARG A 368 21.66 -4.04 -9.21
C ARG A 368 23.15 -4.37 -9.42
N LEU A 369 23.50 -4.90 -10.58
CA LEU A 369 24.88 -5.05 -11.05
C LEU A 369 25.53 -3.71 -11.44
N LYS A 370 24.80 -2.60 -11.35
CA LYS A 370 25.23 -1.24 -11.70
C LYS A 370 25.80 -1.16 -13.12
N ARG A 371 25.18 -1.89 -14.05
CA ARG A 371 25.53 -1.85 -15.47
C ARG A 371 25.26 -0.44 -16.02
N PRO A 372 26.20 0.21 -16.72
CA PRO A 372 26.05 1.60 -17.12
C PRO A 372 24.79 1.90 -17.92
N ARG A 373 24.41 1.04 -18.87
CA ARG A 373 23.19 1.20 -19.69
C ARG A 373 21.92 1.24 -18.83
N ALA A 374 21.83 0.37 -17.83
CA ALA A 374 20.71 0.35 -16.88
C ALA A 374 20.65 1.66 -16.07
N LEU A 375 21.80 2.12 -15.58
CA LEU A 375 21.89 3.34 -14.78
C LEU A 375 21.57 4.60 -15.60
N VAL A 376 22.01 4.67 -16.86
CA VAL A 376 21.64 5.76 -17.78
C VAL A 376 20.13 5.80 -17.97
N ILE A 377 19.47 4.67 -18.22
CA ILE A 377 17.99 4.62 -18.35
C ILE A 377 17.31 5.11 -17.05
N ILE A 378 17.81 4.72 -15.88
CA ILE A 378 17.31 5.21 -14.58
C ILE A 378 17.54 6.72 -14.44
N ALA A 379 18.67 7.26 -14.89
CA ALA A 379 18.95 8.70 -14.84
C ALA A 379 17.96 9.51 -15.69
N TYR A 380 17.56 8.99 -16.86
CA TYR A 380 16.49 9.59 -17.66
C TYR A 380 15.14 9.57 -16.93
N TRP A 381 14.78 8.47 -16.27
CA TRP A 381 13.58 8.46 -15.43
C TRP A 381 13.68 9.43 -14.24
N LEU A 382 14.84 9.56 -13.60
CA LEU A 382 15.05 10.55 -12.53
C LEU A 382 14.82 11.98 -13.02
N ALA A 383 15.16 12.30 -14.27
CA ALA A 383 14.80 13.58 -14.88
C ALA A 383 13.28 13.77 -14.98
N PHE A 384 12.52 12.73 -15.39
CA PHE A 384 11.05 12.76 -15.35
C PHE A 384 10.49 12.86 -13.93
N SER A 385 11.15 12.26 -12.94
CA SER A 385 10.67 12.29 -11.56
C SER A 385 10.56 13.71 -10.99
N LYS A 386 11.39 14.65 -11.50
CA LYS A 386 11.33 16.08 -11.16
C LYS A 386 10.06 16.78 -11.67
N LEU A 387 9.32 16.17 -12.59
CA LEU A 387 8.04 16.69 -13.09
C LEU A 387 6.84 16.28 -12.22
N SER A 388 7.01 15.36 -11.26
CA SER A 388 5.94 15.01 -10.33
C SER A 388 5.69 16.18 -9.38
N ARG A 389 4.42 16.42 -9.02
CA ARG A 389 4.03 17.44 -8.02
C ARG A 389 3.92 16.87 -6.62
N VAL A 390 3.99 15.54 -6.49
CA VAL A 390 3.84 14.85 -5.23
C VAL A 390 5.06 15.09 -4.33
N TRP A 391 4.81 15.55 -3.10
CA TRP A 391 5.86 15.98 -2.16
C TRP A 391 6.93 14.90 -1.91
N TRP A 392 6.53 13.63 -1.80
CA TRP A 392 7.44 12.53 -1.50
C TRP A 392 8.28 12.08 -2.70
N MET A 393 8.04 12.63 -3.91
CA MET A 393 8.90 12.49 -5.09
C MET A 393 9.94 13.62 -5.19
N GLN A 394 9.76 14.74 -4.47
CA GLN A 394 10.64 15.89 -4.60
C GLN A 394 12.06 15.64 -4.10
N GLY A 395 13.08 15.94 -4.89
CA GLY A 395 14.48 15.81 -4.47
C GLY A 395 15.08 14.41 -4.57
N ILE A 396 14.34 13.38 -4.99
CA ILE A 396 14.90 12.02 -5.18
C ILE A 396 16.00 11.98 -6.24
N ALA A 397 15.91 12.84 -7.26
CA ALA A 397 16.86 12.92 -8.36
C ALA A 397 18.19 13.62 -7.99
N ARG A 398 18.17 14.50 -6.99
CA ARG A 398 19.21 15.52 -6.75
C ARG A 398 20.60 14.92 -6.65
N ASN A 399 20.75 13.90 -5.81
CA ASN A 399 22.03 13.24 -5.56
C ASN A 399 22.24 12.04 -6.50
N GLU A 400 21.17 11.32 -6.83
CA GLU A 400 21.26 10.05 -7.57
C GLU A 400 21.74 10.23 -9.01
N ILE A 401 21.33 11.29 -9.71
CA ILE A 401 21.84 11.57 -11.07
C ILE A 401 23.36 11.80 -11.03
N CYS A 402 23.86 12.55 -10.03
CA CYS A 402 25.29 12.80 -9.84
C CYS A 402 26.06 11.54 -9.43
N HIS A 403 25.45 10.66 -8.63
CA HIS A 403 26.04 9.36 -8.28
C HIS A 403 26.18 8.47 -9.53
N ILE A 404 25.14 8.42 -10.36
CA ILE A 404 25.14 7.67 -11.61
C ILE A 404 26.22 8.20 -12.55
N ASP A 405 26.26 9.51 -12.81
CA ASP A 405 27.23 10.16 -13.70
C ASP A 405 28.67 9.80 -13.34
N ARG A 406 29.04 9.95 -12.06
CA ARG A 406 30.39 9.61 -11.57
C ARG A 406 30.74 8.14 -11.70
N HIS A 407 29.75 7.23 -11.61
CA HIS A 407 29.97 5.79 -11.67
C HIS A 407 30.07 5.29 -13.10
N VAL A 408 29.26 5.81 -14.02
CA VAL A 408 29.32 5.40 -15.43
C VAL A 408 30.57 5.97 -16.11
N GLY A 409 31.00 7.18 -15.73
CA GLY A 409 32.23 7.79 -16.23
C GLY A 409 32.10 8.43 -17.61
N ASP A 410 33.21 9.00 -18.07
CA ASP A 410 33.25 9.92 -19.23
C ASP A 410 32.79 9.30 -20.55
N GLU A 411 32.91 7.97 -20.70
CA GLU A 411 32.45 7.26 -21.90
C GLU A 411 30.92 7.38 -22.11
N TRP A 412 30.16 7.62 -21.03
CA TRP A 412 28.70 7.82 -21.06
C TRP A 412 28.28 9.28 -20.99
N ALA A 413 29.23 10.23 -20.96
CA ALA A 413 28.96 11.66 -20.74
C ALA A 413 27.94 12.21 -21.75
N ALA A 414 28.01 11.79 -23.02
CA ALA A 414 27.09 12.22 -24.07
C ALA A 414 25.62 11.83 -23.76
N LEU A 415 25.40 10.64 -23.19
CA LEU A 415 24.07 10.17 -22.80
C LEU A 415 23.61 10.79 -21.47
N MET A 416 24.54 11.18 -20.59
CA MET A 416 24.23 11.81 -19.31
C MET A 416 23.93 13.31 -19.40
N GLN A 417 24.14 13.96 -20.55
CA GLN A 417 23.90 15.40 -20.71
C GLN A 417 22.48 15.82 -20.33
N VAL A 418 21.46 15.10 -20.82
CA VAL A 418 20.04 15.43 -20.55
C VAL A 418 19.69 15.24 -19.07
N PRO A 419 19.96 14.08 -18.43
CA PRO A 419 19.74 13.92 -16.99
C PRO A 419 20.46 14.98 -16.14
N LEU A 420 21.73 15.27 -16.44
CA LEU A 420 22.51 16.26 -15.69
C LEU A 420 21.98 17.68 -15.84
N ALA A 421 21.56 18.07 -17.05
CA ALA A 421 20.93 19.36 -17.29
C ALA A 421 19.59 19.45 -16.55
N ALA A 422 18.76 18.40 -16.63
CA ALA A 422 17.48 18.35 -15.91
C ALA A 422 17.67 18.45 -14.40
N ASN A 423 18.74 17.86 -13.85
CA ASN A 423 19.01 17.92 -12.41
C ASN A 423 19.24 19.35 -11.89
N LYS A 424 19.70 20.27 -12.75
CA LYS A 424 19.98 21.68 -12.44
C LYS A 424 18.77 22.61 -12.60
N LEU A 425 17.69 22.12 -13.19
CA LEU A 425 16.47 22.89 -13.43
C LEU A 425 15.45 22.53 -12.35
N ASP A 426 14.64 23.48 -11.90
CA ASP A 426 13.52 23.22 -11.00
C ASP A 426 12.16 23.61 -11.62
N ASP A 427 12.18 24.37 -12.72
CA ASP A 427 10.97 24.71 -13.47
C ASP A 427 10.52 23.53 -14.35
N ALA A 428 9.28 23.08 -14.14
CA ALA A 428 8.71 21.95 -14.88
C ALA A 428 8.63 22.22 -16.38
N THR A 429 8.40 23.46 -16.81
CA THR A 429 8.32 23.80 -18.24
C THR A 429 9.69 23.67 -18.90
N GLU A 430 10.73 24.18 -18.26
CA GLU A 430 12.12 24.06 -18.74
C GLU A 430 12.59 22.61 -18.79
N ILE A 431 12.27 21.81 -17.77
CA ILE A 431 12.56 20.37 -17.76
C ILE A 431 11.82 19.68 -18.92
N GLY A 432 10.55 19.99 -19.13
CA GLY A 432 9.76 19.45 -20.25
C GLY A 432 10.36 19.79 -21.61
N ARG A 433 10.73 21.06 -21.83
CA ARG A 433 11.41 21.52 -23.06
C ARG A 433 12.73 20.80 -23.29
N LEU A 434 13.53 20.62 -22.24
CA LEU A 434 14.80 19.91 -22.28
C LEU A 434 14.61 18.44 -22.65
N LEU A 435 13.69 17.74 -21.99
CA LEU A 435 13.40 16.33 -22.26
C LEU A 435 12.92 16.14 -23.70
N LEU A 436 12.02 17.00 -24.18
CA LEU A 436 11.49 16.93 -25.55
C LEU A 436 12.47 17.42 -26.62
N GLY A 437 13.55 18.09 -26.25
CA GLY A 437 14.43 18.80 -27.19
C GLY A 437 13.69 19.89 -27.98
N ASN A 438 12.66 20.50 -27.39
CA ASN A 438 11.80 21.49 -28.04
C ASN A 438 11.64 22.75 -27.17
N HIS A 439 12.39 23.80 -27.49
CA HIS A 439 12.34 25.08 -26.75
C HIS A 439 11.03 25.84 -26.90
N ALA A 440 10.26 25.57 -27.96
CA ALA A 440 8.96 26.21 -28.19
C ALA A 440 7.81 25.47 -27.48
N TRP A 441 8.07 24.31 -26.87
CA TRP A 441 7.03 23.57 -26.16
C TRP A 441 6.50 24.38 -24.98
N THR A 442 5.19 24.38 -24.84
CA THR A 442 4.46 24.96 -23.71
C THR A 442 3.53 23.90 -23.13
N PRO A 443 3.45 23.78 -21.81
CA PRO A 443 2.59 22.81 -21.18
C PRO A 443 1.13 23.10 -21.46
N VAL A 444 0.39 22.07 -21.86
CA VAL A 444 -1.08 22.05 -21.80
C VAL A 444 -1.43 21.16 -20.61
N GLU A 445 -2.22 21.67 -19.67
CA GLU A 445 -2.72 20.87 -18.54
C GLU A 445 -4.01 20.14 -18.96
N HIS A 446 -4.04 18.83 -18.73
CA HIS A 446 -5.20 17.97 -19.00
C HIS A 446 -5.72 17.35 -17.71
N SER A 447 -7.04 17.22 -17.59
CA SER A 447 -7.74 16.47 -16.53
C SER A 447 -8.11 15.05 -17.02
N LEU A 448 -8.36 14.06 -16.14
CA LEU A 448 -8.87 12.75 -16.59
C LEU A 448 -10.27 12.88 -17.22
N SER A 449 -11.00 13.96 -16.92
CA SER A 449 -12.27 14.29 -17.61
C SER A 449 -12.08 14.44 -19.12
N ASP A 450 -10.90 14.87 -19.55
CA ASP A 450 -10.61 15.24 -20.94
C ASP A 450 -10.15 14.02 -21.75
N LEU A 451 -9.88 12.90 -21.09
CA LEU A 451 -9.43 11.66 -21.73
C LEU A 451 -10.59 10.83 -22.26
N ALA A 452 -10.39 10.28 -23.47
CA ALA A 452 -11.23 9.23 -24.02
C ALA A 452 -11.32 8.01 -23.07
N ALA A 453 -12.45 7.31 -23.08
CA ALA A 453 -12.77 6.26 -22.10
C ALA A 453 -11.75 5.10 -22.09
N ASP A 454 -11.13 4.79 -23.23
CA ASP A 454 -10.09 3.78 -23.42
C ASP A 454 -8.72 4.18 -22.83
N LYS A 455 -8.48 5.48 -22.67
CA LYS A 455 -7.24 6.05 -22.10
C LYS A 455 -7.33 6.29 -20.59
N LYS A 456 -8.50 6.08 -19.97
CA LYS A 456 -8.67 6.22 -18.52
C LYS A 456 -7.95 5.10 -17.76
N PRO A 457 -7.39 5.39 -16.56
CA PRO A 457 -6.72 4.39 -15.75
C PRO A 457 -7.61 3.16 -15.52
N THR A 458 -7.15 2.00 -15.97
CA THR A 458 -7.87 0.73 -15.88
C THR A 458 -6.86 -0.35 -15.52
N LEU A 459 -7.07 -1.09 -14.43
CA LEU A 459 -6.20 -2.23 -14.04
C LEU A 459 -5.88 -3.11 -15.26
N VAL A 460 -4.59 -3.21 -15.57
CA VAL A 460 -4.04 -4.14 -16.57
C VAL A 460 -3.31 -5.23 -15.79
N TYR A 461 -3.76 -6.47 -15.96
CA TYR A 461 -3.07 -7.64 -15.42
C TYR A 461 -2.02 -8.13 -16.44
N ASP A 462 -0.99 -8.84 -15.96
CA ASP A 462 0.10 -9.38 -16.80
C ASP A 462 -0.38 -10.36 -17.89
N ASP A 463 -1.61 -10.87 -17.79
CA ASP A 463 -2.27 -11.70 -18.81
C ASP A 463 -2.99 -10.89 -19.91
N GLY A 464 -2.90 -9.56 -19.89
CA GLY A 464 -3.61 -8.68 -20.82
C GLY A 464 -5.11 -8.53 -20.51
N GLY A 465 -5.59 -9.11 -19.41
CA GLY A 465 -6.96 -9.00 -18.94
C GLY A 465 -7.30 -7.57 -18.49
N LEU A 466 -8.39 -7.03 -19.03
CA LEU A 466 -8.96 -5.76 -18.61
C LEU A 466 -9.76 -5.93 -17.31
N ALA A 467 -9.56 -5.04 -16.33
CA ALA A 467 -10.43 -4.95 -15.17
C ALA A 467 -11.76 -4.21 -15.42
N ILE A 468 -12.14 -3.97 -16.68
CA ILE A 468 -13.45 -3.37 -17.04
C ILE A 468 -14.59 -4.23 -16.44
N ASP A 469 -14.34 -5.53 -16.21
CA ASP A 469 -15.30 -6.44 -15.57
C ASP A 469 -15.55 -6.17 -14.08
N VAL A 470 -14.74 -5.40 -13.34
CA VAL A 470 -14.95 -5.25 -11.89
C VAL A 470 -16.11 -4.30 -11.56
N LEU A 471 -16.30 -3.25 -12.37
CA LEU A 471 -17.49 -2.39 -12.27
C LEU A 471 -18.74 -3.09 -12.81
N ALA A 472 -18.59 -4.02 -13.76
CA ALA A 472 -19.68 -4.90 -14.21
C ALA A 472 -20.06 -5.93 -13.12
N LEU A 473 -19.09 -6.51 -12.41
CA LEU A 473 -19.32 -7.45 -11.31
C LEU A 473 -20.06 -6.81 -10.12
N ARG A 474 -19.88 -5.49 -9.87
CA ARG A 474 -20.73 -4.75 -8.91
C ARG A 474 -22.15 -4.53 -9.40
N ARG A 475 -22.39 -4.44 -10.72
CA ARG A 475 -23.74 -4.26 -11.29
C ARG A 475 -24.54 -5.57 -11.36
N PHE A 476 -23.88 -6.71 -11.55
CA PHE A 476 -24.54 -8.02 -11.65
C PHE A 476 -24.62 -8.82 -10.34
N GLY A 477 -24.12 -8.27 -9.23
CA GLY A 477 -24.17 -8.94 -7.91
C GLY A 477 -25.39 -8.62 -7.04
N ASN A 478 -26.34 -7.79 -7.52
CA ASN A 478 -27.46 -7.26 -6.73
C ASN A 478 -28.85 -7.56 -7.30
N GLU A 479 -29.02 -8.62 -8.10
CA GLU A 479 -30.36 -9.16 -8.38
C GLU A 479 -30.61 -10.39 -7.50
N PRO A 480 -31.62 -10.38 -6.60
CA PRO A 480 -32.09 -11.59 -5.97
C PRO A 480 -33.00 -12.37 -6.92
N GLN A 481 -32.55 -13.60 -7.23
CA GLN A 481 -33.22 -14.72 -7.93
C GLN A 481 -33.39 -14.64 -9.45
#